data_AF-A0A4R4BNJ4-F1
#
_entry.id   AF-A0A4R4BNJ4-F1
#
_cell.length_a   1.000
_cell.length_b   1.000
_cell.length_c   1.000
_cell.angle_alpha   90.00
_cell.angle_beta   90.00
_cell.angle_gamma   90.00
#
_symmetry.space_group_name_H-M   'P 1'
#
loop_
_entity.id
_entity.type
_entity.pdbx_description
1 polymer ?
#
loop_
_entity_poly.entity_id
_entity_poly.type
_entity_poly.pdbx_seq_one_letter_code
_entity_poly.pdbx_strand_id
1 'polypeptide(L)'
;MGDTSGFQKKACCIGLLWWGIFFYLIPSAFAQEAVDRQELEKARSAQIIFINYEGPHGRIDTRDDIWAIGYALGRAIRAGATEAGSMNRYHVVHILKAQPSPGTLNADVFSLGIDVGVDHIRNLRLILQGYLEGAYEYNKNDAALLATFITLYNAVYRGDIAYLQSRYVPEVASRLQPGKAGLALRFDDWPGKTQMLIPLATGEAGSLRAIDTTSLTDKGVTEQLRKESDRGVEPRKDMVDLKERQIQEAQQQATLQREAIVQEEQRLAAERAALEAEKARIAQQEQAMGQQQAGQTGPQGTQAATAGSAAPQTPPEGAPASTAAAGQAGASPSEQTLAEQKQAVQEKEASLAQREQELARQKETLAALEKEVEQKKEEVKEDRREIARDQQVLIQQEEAKKPSPTGILGFQLLQQNSPLGRFLLLQQDDPRTILGSSTLNTINGRTILYEENVIYAIAGMAQGTGAIRLVRINATTLEMIDQGKDDISATSLLWKFGKDLYALVVAEGKTYLGRFDTNLALQARSRTEVHPYATVEIRNGTLLTQQKDGAPLLLVPTDLTEKR
;
A
#
# COMPACT_ATOMS: atom_id res chain seq x y z
N MET A 1 -7.22 41.59 58.15
CA MET A 1 -6.66 42.07 59.45
C MET A 1 -6.66 40.89 60.40
N GLY A 2 -5.56 40.49 61.04
CA GLY A 2 -4.19 40.98 60.94
C GLY A 2 -3.19 39.87 61.30
N ASP A 3 -2.21 39.78 60.43
CA ASP A 3 -0.88 39.15 60.42
C ASP A 3 -0.18 38.57 61.70
N THR A 4 0.77 37.67 61.40
CA THR A 4 2.06 37.32 62.05
C THR A 4 2.21 36.76 63.48
N SER A 5 2.80 35.55 63.51
CA SER A 5 3.98 35.12 64.31
C SER A 5 3.82 34.61 65.77
N GLY A 6 4.70 33.68 66.16
CA GLY A 6 4.86 33.21 67.55
C GLY A 6 5.35 31.76 67.70
N PHE A 7 6.67 31.55 67.84
CA PHE A 7 7.30 30.23 67.96
C PHE A 7 7.53 29.80 69.44
N GLN A 8 7.58 28.49 69.72
CA GLN A 8 8.03 27.85 70.99
C GLN A 8 7.07 27.93 72.22
N LYS A 9 6.85 26.92 73.10
CA LYS A 9 7.67 25.77 73.58
C LYS A 9 6.84 24.93 74.61
N LYS A 10 7.08 23.59 74.67
CA LYS A 10 6.87 22.65 75.83
C LYS A 10 5.43 22.35 76.32
N ALA A 11 5.12 21.17 76.89
CA ALA A 11 5.71 19.82 76.84
C ALA A 11 4.80 18.79 77.55
N CYS A 12 4.61 17.58 76.98
CA CYS A 12 4.59 16.23 77.61
C CYS A 12 4.14 15.20 76.55
N CYS A 13 4.38 13.89 76.62
CA CYS A 13 5.04 13.04 77.62
C CYS A 13 5.57 11.75 76.91
N ILE A 14 6.68 11.19 77.41
CA ILE A 14 7.02 9.75 77.47
C ILE A 14 7.04 8.93 76.14
N GLY A 15 8.24 8.52 75.74
CA GLY A 15 8.47 7.45 74.75
C GLY A 15 9.95 7.03 74.75
N LEU A 16 10.24 5.79 75.16
CA LEU A 16 11.61 5.27 75.31
C LEU A 16 12.18 4.72 73.99
N LEU A 17 13.52 4.79 73.90
CA LEU A 17 14.48 4.14 73.01
C LEU A 17 14.01 2.76 72.46
N TRP A 18 14.41 2.27 71.27
CA TRP A 18 15.71 2.44 70.60
C TRP A 18 15.69 1.98 69.12
N TRP A 19 16.77 2.29 68.40
CA TRP A 19 17.17 1.79 67.06
C TRP A 19 16.29 2.12 65.84
N GLY A 20 16.94 2.67 64.80
CA GLY A 20 16.31 3.07 63.55
C GLY A 20 16.81 2.27 62.35
N ILE A 21 15.90 2.03 61.41
CA ILE A 21 16.21 1.76 60.00
C ILE A 21 15.31 2.71 59.20
N PHE A 22 15.92 3.61 58.42
CA PHE A 22 15.20 4.56 57.60
C PHE A 22 14.68 3.82 56.34
N PHE A 23 13.43 3.36 56.38
CA PHE A 23 12.82 2.63 55.26
C PHE A 23 12.48 3.62 54.14
N TYR A 24 13.47 3.92 53.30
CA TYR A 24 13.28 4.75 52.11
C TYR A 24 12.51 3.94 51.05
N LEU A 25 11.19 4.13 51.03
CA LEU A 25 10.27 3.54 50.06
C LEU A 25 10.58 4.11 48.67
N ILE A 26 11.40 3.40 47.89
CA ILE A 26 11.59 3.65 46.46
C ILE A 26 10.56 2.81 45.69
N PRO A 27 9.58 3.42 44.99
CA PRO A 27 8.72 2.69 44.06
C PRO A 27 9.48 2.42 42.75
N SER A 28 10.41 1.46 42.78
CA SER A 28 11.13 0.97 41.59
C SER A 28 10.25 0.04 40.74
N ALA A 29 9.20 0.58 40.11
CA ALA A 29 8.21 -0.23 39.37
C ALA A 29 7.60 0.47 38.13
N PHE A 30 8.32 1.35 37.42
CA PHE A 30 7.85 1.97 36.17
C PHE A 30 8.96 2.16 35.09
N ALA A 31 9.93 1.24 35.03
CA ALA A 31 11.05 1.33 34.08
C ALA A 31 11.15 0.20 33.03
N GLN A 32 10.41 -0.91 33.18
CA GLN A 32 10.48 -2.02 32.20
C GLN A 32 9.52 -1.85 31.03
N GLU A 33 8.29 -1.37 31.25
CA GLU A 33 7.26 -1.25 30.19
C GLU A 33 7.61 -0.20 29.11
N ALA A 34 8.43 0.80 29.45
CA ALA A 34 8.87 1.84 28.51
C ALA A 34 10.03 1.38 27.59
N VAL A 35 10.88 0.46 28.07
CA VAL A 35 12.03 -0.06 27.31
C VAL A 35 11.56 -1.05 26.24
N ASP A 36 10.60 -1.93 26.57
CA ASP A 36 10.00 -2.84 25.60
C ASP A 36 9.38 -2.09 24.42
N ARG A 37 8.64 -0.99 24.65
CA ARG A 37 8.04 -0.22 23.55
C ARG A 37 9.07 0.40 22.61
N GLN A 38 10.21 0.89 23.12
CA GLN A 38 11.26 1.45 22.27
C GLN A 38 12.06 0.38 21.51
N GLU A 39 12.28 -0.79 22.09
CA GLU A 39 12.88 -1.93 21.38
C GLU A 39 11.91 -2.52 20.33
N LEU A 40 10.61 -2.61 20.64
CA LEU A 40 9.57 -3.06 19.69
C LEU A 40 9.41 -2.10 18.50
N GLU A 41 9.40 -0.79 18.73
CA GLU A 41 9.36 0.22 17.65
C GLU A 41 10.63 0.15 16.77
N LYS A 42 11.82 -0.05 17.38
CA LYS A 42 13.06 -0.28 16.62
C LYS A 42 13.02 -1.58 15.82
N ALA A 43 12.51 -2.67 16.39
CA ALA A 43 12.35 -3.95 15.70
C ALA A 43 11.38 -3.85 14.51
N ARG A 44 10.29 -3.06 14.63
CA ARG A 44 9.39 -2.72 13.50
C ARG A 44 10.11 -1.89 12.42
N SER A 45 11.04 -1.02 12.81
CA SER A 45 11.80 -0.20 11.87
C SER A 45 12.87 -0.99 11.07
N ALA A 46 13.38 -2.09 11.61
CA ALA A 46 14.31 -2.98 10.90
C ALA A 46 13.67 -3.63 9.66
N GLN A 47 14.49 -4.10 8.73
CA GLN A 47 14.03 -4.91 7.60
C GLN A 47 13.65 -6.31 8.08
N ILE A 48 12.47 -6.80 7.69
CA ILE A 48 12.07 -8.19 7.93
C ILE A 48 12.93 -9.13 7.06
N ILE A 49 13.84 -9.85 7.71
CA ILE A 49 14.66 -10.90 7.10
C ILE A 49 14.42 -12.19 7.87
N PHE A 50 13.93 -13.23 7.18
CA PHE A 50 13.72 -14.54 7.77
C PHE A 50 15.05 -15.31 7.86
N ILE A 51 15.41 -15.70 9.09
CA ILE A 51 16.59 -16.50 9.40
C ILE A 51 16.18 -17.98 9.33
N ASN A 52 16.73 -18.69 8.36
CA ASN A 52 16.46 -20.10 8.07
C ASN A 52 17.54 -21.00 8.70
N TYR A 53 17.29 -22.31 8.74
CA TYR A 53 18.32 -23.29 9.02
C TYR A 53 19.24 -23.49 7.80
N GLU A 54 20.56 -23.52 8.03
CA GLU A 54 21.58 -23.70 6.99
C GLU A 54 22.51 -24.91 7.25
N GLY A 55 22.12 -25.78 8.20
CA GLY A 55 22.88 -26.99 8.54
C GLY A 55 22.48 -28.23 7.72
N PRO A 56 23.13 -29.39 7.97
CA PRO A 56 22.78 -30.65 7.32
C PRO A 56 21.43 -31.19 7.82
N HIS A 57 20.54 -31.59 6.91
CA HIS A 57 19.25 -32.20 7.26
C HIS A 57 19.34 -33.73 7.30
N GLY A 58 18.74 -34.36 8.32
CA GLY A 58 18.60 -35.82 8.40
C GLY A 58 17.47 -36.41 7.54
N ARG A 59 16.59 -35.54 7.02
CA ARG A 59 15.48 -35.85 6.11
C ARG A 59 15.27 -34.65 5.19
N ILE A 60 15.03 -34.89 3.91
CA ILE A 60 14.68 -33.86 2.93
C ILE A 60 13.37 -34.30 2.28
N ASP A 61 12.30 -33.52 2.49
CA ASP A 61 11.01 -33.73 1.83
C ASP A 61 11.03 -33.09 0.43
N THR A 62 10.30 -33.66 -0.54
CA THR A 62 10.26 -33.08 -1.89
C THR A 62 9.40 -31.80 -1.91
N ARG A 63 9.52 -31.01 -2.98
CA ARG A 63 8.66 -29.84 -3.19
C ARG A 63 7.17 -30.21 -3.14
N ASP A 64 6.81 -31.34 -3.76
CA ASP A 64 5.41 -31.75 -3.86
C ASP A 64 4.89 -32.30 -2.53
N ASP A 65 5.72 -32.99 -1.74
CA ASP A 65 5.38 -33.41 -0.37
C ASP A 65 5.09 -32.20 0.53
N ILE A 66 5.95 -31.17 0.48
CA ILE A 66 5.81 -29.94 1.28
C ILE A 66 4.53 -29.18 0.89
N TRP A 67 4.26 -29.06 -0.41
CA TRP A 67 3.02 -28.46 -0.92
C TRP A 67 1.77 -29.27 -0.51
N ALA A 68 1.84 -30.60 -0.57
CA ALA A 68 0.72 -31.49 -0.28
C ALA A 68 0.24 -31.40 1.18
N ILE A 69 1.13 -31.08 2.13
CA ILE A 69 0.76 -30.77 3.52
C ILE A 69 -0.31 -29.67 3.57
N GLY A 70 -0.05 -28.54 2.90
CA GLY A 70 -0.97 -27.43 2.84
C GLY A 70 -2.25 -27.77 2.08
N TYR A 71 -2.09 -28.39 0.91
CA TYR A 71 -3.22 -28.75 0.04
C TYR A 71 -4.22 -29.68 0.72
N ALA A 72 -3.75 -30.66 1.51
CA ALA A 72 -4.61 -31.54 2.28
C ALA A 72 -5.44 -30.79 3.34
N LEU A 73 -4.83 -29.82 4.04
CA LEU A 73 -5.52 -28.96 5.01
C LEU A 73 -6.56 -28.09 4.31
N GLY A 74 -6.19 -27.43 3.20
CA GLY A 74 -7.07 -26.55 2.46
C GLY A 74 -8.29 -27.29 1.90
N ARG A 75 -8.09 -28.48 1.32
CA ARG A 75 -9.21 -29.31 0.86
C ARG A 75 -10.16 -29.74 1.98
N ALA A 76 -9.68 -29.94 3.20
CA ALA A 76 -10.55 -30.26 4.34
C ALA A 76 -11.42 -29.05 4.72
N ILE A 77 -10.83 -27.84 4.79
CA ILE A 77 -11.58 -26.60 5.03
C ILE A 77 -12.64 -26.37 3.94
N ARG A 78 -12.25 -26.49 2.66
CA ARG A 78 -13.16 -26.41 1.51
C ARG A 78 -14.29 -27.45 1.55
N ALA A 79 -14.05 -28.63 2.10
CA ALA A 79 -15.07 -29.67 2.30
C ALA A 79 -16.03 -29.38 3.48
N GLY A 80 -15.91 -28.21 4.13
CA GLY A 80 -16.77 -27.77 5.23
C GLY A 80 -16.21 -28.04 6.63
N ALA A 81 -14.95 -28.47 6.76
CA ALA A 81 -14.32 -28.59 8.08
C ALA A 81 -14.01 -27.21 8.67
N THR A 82 -14.36 -26.97 9.92
CA THR A 82 -14.00 -25.75 10.65
C THR A 82 -12.60 -25.83 11.28
N GLU A 83 -12.07 -27.03 11.49
CA GLU A 83 -10.70 -27.28 11.95
C GLU A 83 -10.09 -28.43 11.12
N ALA A 84 -8.80 -28.33 10.77
CA ALA A 84 -8.10 -29.31 9.97
C ALA A 84 -6.66 -29.53 10.45
N GLY A 85 -6.16 -30.76 10.33
CA GLY A 85 -4.77 -31.12 10.65
C GLY A 85 -4.58 -31.66 12.07
N SER A 86 -3.45 -31.31 12.70
CA SER A 86 -3.10 -31.77 14.05
C SER A 86 -2.38 -30.66 14.81
N MET A 87 -2.83 -30.36 16.03
CA MET A 87 -2.27 -29.31 16.90
C MET A 87 -0.78 -29.52 17.22
N ASN A 88 -0.28 -30.76 17.13
CA ASN A 88 1.15 -31.06 17.30
C ASN A 88 1.96 -30.76 16.03
N ARG A 89 1.34 -30.76 14.84
CA ARG A 89 2.00 -30.48 13.56
C ARG A 89 1.37 -29.23 12.91
N TYR A 90 0.90 -29.34 11.68
CA TYR A 90 0.21 -28.25 11.00
C TYR A 90 -1.28 -28.33 11.30
N HIS A 91 -1.86 -27.20 11.73
CA HIS A 91 -3.27 -27.12 12.12
C HIS A 91 -3.90 -25.81 11.62
N VAL A 92 -5.13 -25.86 11.16
CA VAL A 92 -5.88 -24.67 10.71
C VAL A 92 -7.24 -24.63 11.41
N VAL A 93 -7.62 -23.46 11.89
CA VAL A 93 -9.00 -23.15 12.31
C VAL A 93 -9.56 -22.14 11.33
N HIS A 94 -10.63 -22.49 10.62
CA HIS A 94 -11.35 -21.60 9.70
C HIS A 94 -12.48 -20.88 10.45
N ILE A 95 -12.48 -19.55 10.40
CA ILE A 95 -13.40 -18.72 11.19
C ILE A 95 -14.07 -17.70 10.28
N LEU A 96 -15.27 -18.06 9.81
CA LEU A 96 -16.09 -17.25 8.91
C LEU A 96 -17.43 -16.88 9.58
N LYS A 97 -17.58 -15.61 9.94
CA LYS A 97 -18.82 -15.02 10.43
C LYS A 97 -19.59 -14.37 9.29
N ALA A 98 -20.84 -14.77 9.09
CA ALA A 98 -21.71 -14.29 8.00
C ALA A 98 -22.04 -12.78 8.08
N GLN A 99 -21.95 -12.19 9.28
CA GLN A 99 -22.08 -10.75 9.52
C GLN A 99 -20.97 -10.32 10.50
N PRO A 100 -19.75 -10.02 10.01
CA PRO A 100 -18.68 -9.50 10.86
C PRO A 100 -19.03 -8.09 11.34
N SER A 101 -18.44 -7.66 12.46
CA SER A 101 -18.62 -6.28 12.93
C SER A 101 -17.96 -5.30 11.95
N PRO A 102 -18.52 -4.10 11.73
CA PRO A 102 -17.98 -3.15 10.75
C PRO A 102 -16.48 -2.88 10.95
N GLY A 103 -15.68 -3.09 9.89
CA GLY A 103 -14.23 -2.91 9.92
C GLY A 103 -13.40 -4.10 10.44
N THR A 104 -14.05 -5.15 10.97
CA THR A 104 -13.39 -6.39 11.42
C THR A 104 -13.40 -7.47 10.32
N LEU A 105 -12.37 -8.32 10.31
CA LEU A 105 -12.22 -9.40 9.34
C LEU A 105 -12.44 -10.79 9.94
N ASN A 106 -12.85 -11.70 9.07
CA ASN A 106 -12.77 -13.14 9.26
C ASN A 106 -11.33 -13.63 9.00
N ALA A 107 -10.97 -14.84 9.45
CA ALA A 107 -9.62 -15.37 9.25
C ALA A 107 -9.55 -16.89 9.28
N ASP A 108 -8.52 -17.44 8.63
CA ASP A 108 -7.96 -18.72 9.04
C ASP A 108 -6.80 -18.50 10.02
N VAL A 109 -6.74 -19.30 11.08
CA VAL A 109 -5.63 -19.32 12.04
C VAL A 109 -4.76 -20.56 11.76
N PHE A 110 -3.73 -20.36 10.95
CA PHE A 110 -2.75 -21.39 10.58
C PHE A 110 -1.67 -21.52 11.67
N SER A 111 -1.75 -22.59 12.46
CA SER A 111 -0.90 -22.84 13.62
C SER A 111 0.21 -23.84 13.31
N LEU A 112 1.40 -23.58 13.86
CA LEU A 112 2.55 -24.49 13.83
C LEU A 112 2.73 -25.10 15.23
N GLY A 113 2.44 -26.39 15.35
CA GLY A 113 2.66 -27.21 16.54
C GLY A 113 4.13 -27.50 16.81
N ILE A 114 4.42 -28.22 17.90
CA ILE A 114 5.79 -28.47 18.36
C ILE A 114 6.56 -29.50 17.51
N ASP A 115 5.86 -30.39 16.83
CA ASP A 115 6.39 -31.48 15.98
C ASP A 115 6.40 -31.09 14.48
N VAL A 116 6.44 -29.79 14.15
CA VAL A 116 6.69 -29.34 12.77
C VAL A 116 8.20 -29.36 12.47
N GLY A 117 8.54 -29.82 11.26
CA GLY A 117 9.92 -29.85 10.76
C GLY A 117 10.24 -28.72 9.77
N VAL A 118 9.41 -27.67 9.69
CA VAL A 118 9.63 -26.56 8.76
C VAL A 118 10.68 -25.60 9.31
N ASP A 119 11.76 -25.45 8.56
CA ASP A 119 13.01 -24.81 8.96
C ASP A 119 13.48 -23.70 7.99
N HIS A 120 12.75 -23.51 6.88
CA HIS A 120 13.06 -22.54 5.84
C HIS A 120 11.78 -21.84 5.34
N ILE A 121 11.82 -20.51 5.18
CA ILE A 121 10.65 -19.67 4.83
C ILE A 121 10.02 -20.06 3.50
N ARG A 122 10.83 -20.43 2.50
CA ARG A 122 10.38 -20.99 1.21
C ARG A 122 9.50 -22.25 1.39
N ASN A 123 9.83 -23.12 2.35
CA ASN A 123 9.05 -24.33 2.63
C ASN A 123 7.72 -23.96 3.32
N LEU A 124 7.74 -23.01 4.26
CA LEU A 124 6.53 -22.50 4.90
C LEU A 124 5.59 -21.80 3.90
N ARG A 125 6.14 -20.97 3.00
CA ARG A 125 5.38 -20.34 1.91
C ARG A 125 4.81 -21.36 0.94
N LEU A 126 5.50 -22.48 0.71
CA LEU A 126 5.02 -23.57 -0.14
C LEU A 126 3.86 -24.37 0.50
N ILE A 127 3.89 -24.55 1.82
CA ILE A 127 2.75 -25.10 2.58
C ILE A 127 1.57 -24.13 2.49
N LEU A 128 1.78 -22.82 2.71
CA LEU A 128 0.72 -21.81 2.56
C LEU A 128 0.18 -21.74 1.13
N GLN A 129 1.04 -21.85 0.11
CA GLN A 129 0.65 -21.92 -1.30
C GLN A 129 -0.30 -23.10 -1.53
N GLY A 130 0.09 -24.31 -1.11
CA GLY A 130 -0.77 -25.49 -1.22
C GLY A 130 -2.09 -25.33 -0.46
N TYR A 131 -2.07 -24.71 0.72
CA TYR A 131 -3.28 -24.41 1.48
C TYR A 131 -4.24 -23.50 0.70
N LEU A 132 -3.75 -22.40 0.12
CA LEU A 132 -4.57 -21.47 -0.65
C LEU A 132 -5.12 -22.09 -1.95
N GLU A 133 -4.33 -22.94 -2.63
CA GLU A 133 -4.80 -23.74 -3.78
C GLU A 133 -5.90 -24.73 -3.36
N GLY A 134 -5.76 -25.39 -2.20
CA GLY A 134 -6.71 -26.40 -1.72
C GLY A 134 -8.00 -25.83 -1.13
N ALA A 135 -7.91 -24.73 -0.39
CA ALA A 135 -9.03 -24.07 0.28
C ALA A 135 -9.83 -23.18 -0.67
N TYR A 136 -9.13 -22.33 -1.44
CA TYR A 136 -9.74 -21.21 -2.16
C TYR A 136 -9.61 -21.30 -3.68
N GLU A 137 -8.93 -22.32 -4.20
CA GLU A 137 -8.73 -22.55 -5.65
C GLU A 137 -7.98 -21.42 -6.37
N TYR A 138 -7.17 -20.65 -5.65
CA TYR A 138 -6.18 -19.78 -6.30
C TYR A 138 -5.28 -20.61 -7.22
N ASN A 139 -4.89 -20.03 -8.36
CA ASN A 139 -3.85 -20.64 -9.17
C ASN A 139 -2.49 -20.55 -8.45
N LYS A 140 -1.56 -21.40 -8.89
CA LYS A 140 -0.19 -21.54 -8.34
C LYS A 140 0.56 -20.21 -8.13
N ASN A 141 0.39 -19.25 -9.04
CA ASN A 141 1.12 -17.97 -8.98
C ASN A 141 0.49 -17.05 -7.93
N ASP A 142 -0.84 -16.88 -7.98
CA ASP A 142 -1.58 -16.07 -7.01
C ASP A 142 -1.42 -16.62 -5.58
N ALA A 143 -1.45 -17.95 -5.42
CA ALA A 143 -1.22 -18.61 -4.14
C ALA A 143 0.20 -18.37 -3.60
N ALA A 144 1.22 -18.37 -4.47
CA ALA A 144 2.61 -18.13 -4.06
C ALA A 144 2.88 -16.66 -3.70
N LEU A 145 2.24 -15.75 -4.43
CA LEU A 145 2.20 -14.32 -4.15
C LEU A 145 1.54 -14.05 -2.80
N LEU A 146 0.30 -14.52 -2.60
CA LEU A 146 -0.44 -14.38 -1.35
C LEU A 146 0.32 -15.00 -0.17
N ALA A 147 0.90 -16.19 -0.31
CA ALA A 147 1.73 -16.80 0.72
C ALA A 147 2.93 -15.92 1.13
N THR A 148 3.53 -15.19 0.18
CA THR A 148 4.61 -14.23 0.47
C THR A 148 4.10 -13.08 1.33
N PHE A 149 3.03 -12.40 0.92
CA PHE A 149 2.45 -11.29 1.69
C PHE A 149 1.87 -11.75 3.04
N ILE A 150 1.25 -12.93 3.14
CA ILE A 150 0.78 -13.52 4.42
C ILE A 150 1.94 -13.71 5.40
N THR A 151 3.09 -14.24 4.96
CA THR A 151 4.26 -14.38 5.86
C THR A 151 4.80 -13.04 6.33
N LEU A 152 4.82 -12.02 5.46
CA LEU A 152 5.26 -10.67 5.82
C LEU A 152 4.29 -10.00 6.79
N TYR A 153 2.98 -10.01 6.50
CA TYR A 153 1.91 -9.52 7.38
C TYR A 153 2.03 -10.10 8.80
N ASN A 154 2.21 -11.41 8.90
CA ASN A 154 2.34 -12.09 10.19
C ASN A 154 3.65 -11.80 10.91
N ALA A 155 4.71 -11.41 10.20
CA ALA A 155 5.96 -10.97 10.82
C ALA A 155 5.90 -9.50 11.27
N VAL A 156 5.26 -8.61 10.50
CA VAL A 156 5.00 -7.20 10.88
C VAL A 156 4.18 -7.12 12.17
N TYR A 157 3.12 -7.93 12.27
CA TYR A 157 2.15 -7.88 13.37
C TYR A 157 2.37 -8.96 14.45
N ARG A 158 3.54 -9.61 14.48
CA ARG A 158 3.84 -10.61 15.52
C ARG A 158 3.72 -10.01 16.91
N GLY A 159 2.93 -10.66 17.77
CA GLY A 159 2.71 -10.24 19.15
C GLY A 159 1.90 -8.95 19.32
N ASP A 160 1.49 -8.25 18.25
CA ASP A 160 0.64 -7.06 18.35
C ASP A 160 -0.83 -7.45 18.56
N ILE A 161 -1.11 -7.98 19.75
CA ILE A 161 -2.44 -8.42 20.13
C ILE A 161 -3.45 -7.27 20.12
N ALA A 162 -3.03 -6.03 20.40
CA ALA A 162 -3.92 -4.87 20.33
C ALA A 162 -4.38 -4.59 18.90
N TYR A 163 -3.46 -4.56 17.93
CA TYR A 163 -3.80 -4.44 16.51
C TYR A 163 -4.67 -5.62 16.05
N LEU A 164 -4.26 -6.86 16.34
CA LEU A 164 -4.99 -8.06 15.89
C LEU A 164 -6.40 -8.15 16.49
N GLN A 165 -6.58 -7.82 17.77
CA GLN A 165 -7.91 -7.76 18.41
C GLN A 165 -8.80 -6.64 17.82
N SER A 166 -8.20 -5.53 17.35
CA SER A 166 -8.95 -4.47 16.68
C SER A 166 -9.33 -4.80 15.22
N ARG A 167 -8.54 -5.64 14.55
CA ARG A 167 -8.68 -5.93 13.11
C ARG A 167 -9.57 -7.12 12.80
N TYR A 168 -9.72 -8.08 13.72
CA TYR A 168 -10.43 -9.32 13.48
C TYR A 168 -11.68 -9.48 14.36
N VAL A 169 -12.62 -10.32 13.92
CA VAL A 169 -13.82 -10.64 14.71
C VAL A 169 -13.44 -11.28 16.06
N PRO A 170 -14.24 -11.08 17.14
CA PRO A 170 -13.94 -11.64 18.46
C PRO A 170 -13.68 -13.15 18.47
N GLU A 171 -14.34 -13.90 17.58
CA GLU A 171 -14.16 -15.33 17.39
C GLU A 171 -12.72 -15.68 16.96
N VAL A 172 -12.13 -14.92 16.03
CA VAL A 172 -10.71 -15.07 15.63
C VAL A 172 -9.80 -14.66 16.78
N ALA A 173 -10.04 -13.48 17.37
CA ALA A 173 -9.25 -12.95 18.47
C ALA A 173 -9.16 -13.92 19.66
N SER A 174 -10.25 -14.64 19.96
CA SER A 174 -10.32 -15.62 21.05
C SER A 174 -9.40 -16.84 20.86
N ARG A 175 -8.98 -17.13 19.62
CA ARG A 175 -8.07 -18.26 19.31
C ARG A 175 -6.59 -17.86 19.37
N LEU A 176 -6.27 -16.56 19.45
CA LEU A 176 -4.90 -16.06 19.45
C LEU A 176 -4.27 -16.10 20.85
N GLN A 177 -3.06 -16.64 20.94
CA GLN A 177 -2.25 -16.63 22.16
C GLN A 177 -1.16 -15.55 22.03
N PRO A 178 -0.99 -14.64 23.01
CA PRO A 178 -0.06 -13.50 22.89
C PRO A 178 1.38 -13.87 22.49
N GLY A 179 1.94 -14.93 23.05
CA GLY A 179 3.29 -15.42 22.70
C GLY A 179 3.39 -16.20 21.39
N LYS A 180 2.29 -16.34 20.62
CA LYS A 180 2.24 -17.14 19.39
C LYS A 180 1.69 -16.41 18.18
N ALA A 181 0.85 -15.39 18.36
CA ALA A 181 0.21 -14.65 17.27
C ALA A 181 1.24 -14.06 16.30
N GLY A 182 1.05 -14.32 15.00
CA GLY A 182 2.00 -13.97 13.94
C GLY A 182 3.16 -14.97 13.77
N LEU A 183 4.20 -14.57 13.05
CA LEU A 183 5.31 -15.41 12.59
C LEU A 183 6.66 -14.83 13.04
N ALA A 184 7.51 -15.63 13.70
CA ALA A 184 8.83 -15.18 14.12
C ALA A 184 9.77 -14.99 12.92
N LEU A 185 10.82 -14.16 13.07
CA LEU A 185 11.84 -14.02 12.04
C LEU A 185 12.75 -15.25 11.95
N ARG A 186 12.98 -15.96 13.06
CA ARG A 186 13.87 -17.14 13.11
C ARG A 186 13.07 -18.44 13.06
N PHE A 187 13.56 -19.41 12.31
CA PHE A 187 12.94 -20.73 12.16
C PHE A 187 12.82 -21.51 13.48
N ASP A 188 13.77 -21.36 14.41
CA ASP A 188 13.79 -22.04 15.72
C ASP A 188 12.74 -21.51 16.70
N ASP A 189 12.14 -20.36 16.39
CA ASP A 189 10.99 -19.79 17.09
C ASP A 189 9.63 -20.05 16.39
N TRP A 190 9.56 -20.95 15.39
CA TRP A 190 8.31 -21.36 14.76
C TRP A 190 7.59 -22.51 15.47
N PRO A 191 8.24 -23.66 15.81
CA PRO A 191 7.55 -24.81 16.37
C PRO A 191 6.87 -24.51 17.71
N GLY A 192 5.57 -24.75 17.79
CA GLY A 192 4.73 -24.50 18.98
C GLY A 192 4.50 -23.02 19.32
N LYS A 193 5.08 -22.08 18.56
CA LYS A 193 5.18 -20.64 18.85
C LYS A 193 4.63 -19.73 17.74
N THR A 194 3.88 -20.30 16.80
CA THR A 194 3.33 -19.57 15.65
C THR A 194 1.84 -19.87 15.43
N GLN A 195 1.07 -18.80 15.30
CA GLN A 195 -0.32 -18.77 14.85
C GLN A 195 -0.43 -17.65 13.81
N MET A 196 -0.25 -18.01 12.53
CA MET A 196 -0.40 -17.08 11.43
C MET A 196 -1.87 -16.84 11.12
N LEU A 197 -2.24 -15.60 10.83
CA LEU A 197 -3.55 -15.21 10.34
C LEU A 197 -3.53 -15.09 8.82
N ILE A 198 -4.53 -15.69 8.18
CA ILE A 198 -4.85 -15.49 6.76
C ILE A 198 -6.12 -14.62 6.74
N PRO A 199 -6.04 -13.32 6.44
CA PRO A 199 -7.22 -12.44 6.48
C PRO A 199 -8.19 -12.79 5.35
N LEU A 200 -9.46 -13.05 5.68
CA LEU A 200 -10.50 -13.38 4.72
C LEU A 200 -11.37 -12.17 4.40
N ALA A 201 -11.65 -11.96 3.12
CA ALA A 201 -12.67 -11.02 2.63
C ALA A 201 -13.99 -11.76 2.45
N THR A 202 -14.19 -12.51 1.36
CA THR A 202 -15.37 -13.40 1.23
C THR A 202 -15.15 -14.75 1.90
N GLY A 203 -13.93 -15.29 1.87
CA GLY A 203 -13.63 -16.67 2.26
C GLY A 203 -14.28 -17.74 1.36
N GLU A 204 -14.76 -17.37 0.17
CA GLU A 204 -15.45 -18.28 -0.75
C GLU A 204 -14.47 -18.99 -1.71
N ALA A 205 -14.57 -20.30 -1.82
CA ALA A 205 -13.74 -21.08 -2.75
C ALA A 205 -14.06 -20.73 -4.22
N GLY A 206 -13.01 -20.59 -5.04
CA GLY A 206 -13.13 -20.24 -6.46
C GLY A 206 -13.25 -18.75 -6.75
N SER A 207 -13.45 -17.89 -5.75
CA SER A 207 -13.42 -16.44 -5.91
C SER A 207 -12.00 -15.91 -5.72
N LEU A 208 -11.54 -14.99 -6.59
CA LEU A 208 -10.26 -14.31 -6.36
C LEU A 208 -10.31 -13.41 -5.13
N ARG A 209 -11.52 -13.09 -4.64
CA ARG A 209 -11.81 -12.21 -3.49
C ARG A 209 -11.89 -12.96 -2.15
N ALA A 210 -11.50 -14.24 -2.09
CA ALA A 210 -11.50 -15.01 -0.85
C ALA A 210 -10.62 -14.37 0.25
N ILE A 211 -9.40 -13.94 -0.10
CA ILE A 211 -8.41 -13.32 0.79
C ILE A 211 -8.49 -11.79 0.72
N ASP A 212 -8.45 -11.12 1.88
CA ASP A 212 -8.36 -9.66 1.94
C ASP A 212 -6.94 -9.16 1.60
N THR A 213 -6.75 -8.83 0.33
CA THR A 213 -5.52 -8.22 -0.21
C THR A 213 -5.20 -6.87 0.42
N THR A 214 -6.19 -6.11 0.88
CA THR A 214 -5.99 -4.75 1.41
C THR A 214 -5.24 -4.76 2.75
N SER A 215 -5.56 -5.68 3.67
CA SER A 215 -4.74 -5.87 4.90
C SER A 215 -3.35 -6.40 4.60
N LEU A 216 -3.24 -7.31 3.64
CA LEU A 216 -1.95 -7.91 3.27
C LEU A 216 -0.96 -6.92 2.66
N THR A 217 -1.44 -5.79 2.13
CA THR A 217 -0.60 -4.76 1.48
C THR A 217 -0.60 -3.42 2.22
N ASP A 218 -0.99 -3.39 3.49
CA ASP A 218 -0.98 -2.15 4.26
C ASP A 218 0.43 -1.51 4.33
N LYS A 219 0.50 -0.28 4.82
CA LYS A 219 1.77 0.47 4.88
C LYS A 219 2.85 -0.26 5.69
N GLY A 220 2.47 -1.03 6.71
CA GLY A 220 3.40 -1.81 7.52
C GLY A 220 4.08 -2.91 6.70
N VAL A 221 3.31 -3.63 5.87
CA VAL A 221 3.85 -4.68 4.99
C VAL A 221 4.60 -4.09 3.79
N THR A 222 4.03 -3.08 3.15
CA THR A 222 4.58 -2.47 1.93
C THR A 222 5.92 -1.77 2.19
N GLU A 223 6.11 -1.12 3.35
CA GLU A 223 7.42 -0.54 3.72
C GLU A 223 8.49 -1.60 4.04
N GLN A 224 8.13 -2.86 4.33
CA GLN A 224 9.13 -3.92 4.50
C GLN A 224 9.67 -4.41 3.15
N LEU A 225 8.79 -4.57 2.15
CA LEU A 225 9.19 -4.84 0.77
C LEU A 225 10.05 -3.69 0.20
N ARG A 226 9.71 -2.43 0.50
CA ARG A 226 10.46 -1.25 0.03
C ARG A 226 11.90 -1.15 0.57
N LYS A 227 12.26 -1.93 1.60
CA LYS A 227 13.63 -2.05 2.15
C LYS A 227 14.48 -3.11 1.43
N GLU A 228 13.87 -3.98 0.61
CA GLU A 228 14.60 -4.91 -0.25
C GLU A 228 15.36 -4.14 -1.34
N SER A 229 16.41 -4.73 -1.92
CA SER A 229 17.31 -4.03 -2.85
C SER A 229 16.65 -3.64 -4.18
N ASP A 230 15.63 -4.40 -4.59
CA ASP A 230 14.72 -4.14 -5.71
C ASP A 230 13.40 -3.48 -5.26
N ARG A 231 13.34 -3.12 -3.96
CA ARG A 231 12.19 -2.50 -3.28
C ARG A 231 10.89 -3.30 -3.39
N GLY A 232 10.99 -4.60 -3.66
CA GLY A 232 9.86 -5.51 -3.89
C GLY A 232 8.97 -5.07 -5.05
N VAL A 233 9.52 -4.41 -6.09
CA VAL A 233 8.72 -3.84 -7.20
C VAL A 233 7.90 -4.91 -7.90
N GLU A 234 8.47 -6.08 -8.22
CA GLU A 234 7.76 -7.13 -8.95
C GLU A 234 6.60 -7.77 -8.16
N PRO A 235 6.77 -8.27 -6.91
CA PRO A 235 5.64 -8.79 -6.15
C PRO A 235 4.58 -7.72 -5.82
N ARG A 236 4.94 -6.42 -5.77
CA ARG A 236 3.95 -5.33 -5.65
C ARG A 236 3.16 -5.13 -6.95
N LYS A 237 3.77 -5.29 -8.13
CA LYS A 237 3.07 -5.29 -9.43
C LYS A 237 2.12 -6.47 -9.55
N ASP A 238 2.59 -7.69 -9.27
CA ASP A 238 1.74 -8.90 -9.32
C ASP A 238 0.52 -8.78 -8.40
N MET A 239 0.68 -8.12 -7.25
CA MET A 239 -0.39 -7.85 -6.29
C MET A 239 -1.38 -6.78 -6.80
N VAL A 240 -0.91 -5.74 -7.50
CA VAL A 240 -1.78 -4.80 -8.22
C VAL A 240 -2.59 -5.54 -9.30
N ASP A 241 -1.96 -6.40 -10.09
CA ASP A 241 -2.63 -7.16 -11.15
C ASP A 241 -3.64 -8.19 -10.59
N LEU A 242 -3.41 -8.72 -9.39
CA LEU A 242 -4.39 -9.52 -8.64
C LEU A 242 -5.56 -8.66 -8.16
N LYS A 243 -5.30 -7.50 -7.54
CA LYS A 243 -6.36 -6.55 -7.12
C LYS A 243 -7.21 -6.08 -8.29
N GLU A 244 -6.63 -5.87 -9.46
CA GLU A 244 -7.38 -5.48 -10.66
C GLU A 244 -8.30 -6.59 -11.18
N ARG A 245 -7.88 -7.85 -11.13
CA ARG A 245 -8.77 -8.99 -11.41
C ARG A 245 -9.87 -9.14 -10.36
N GLN A 246 -9.57 -8.92 -9.07
CA GLN A 246 -10.59 -8.88 -8.01
C GLN A 246 -11.63 -7.77 -8.26
N ILE A 247 -11.20 -6.58 -8.70
CA ILE A 247 -12.08 -5.47 -9.07
C ILE A 247 -12.95 -5.86 -10.28
N GLN A 248 -12.40 -6.49 -11.31
CA GLN A 248 -13.16 -6.95 -12.47
C GLN A 248 -14.23 -7.98 -12.10
N GLU A 249 -13.89 -8.98 -11.28
CA GLU A 249 -14.85 -9.97 -10.74
C GLU A 249 -15.98 -9.27 -9.96
N ALA A 250 -15.63 -8.36 -9.04
CA ALA A 250 -16.58 -7.60 -8.25
C ALA A 250 -17.50 -6.70 -9.11
N GLN A 251 -16.97 -6.08 -10.17
CA GLN A 251 -17.77 -5.27 -11.10
C GLN A 251 -18.74 -6.11 -11.94
N GLN A 252 -18.34 -7.32 -12.34
CA GLN A 252 -19.23 -8.27 -13.02
C GLN A 252 -20.34 -8.74 -12.08
N GLN A 253 -20.00 -9.12 -10.85
CA GLN A 253 -20.97 -9.48 -9.80
C GLN A 253 -21.96 -8.33 -9.52
N ALA A 254 -21.47 -7.10 -9.34
CA ALA A 254 -22.31 -5.93 -9.12
C ALA A 254 -23.25 -5.64 -10.29
N THR A 255 -22.80 -5.87 -11.54
CA THR A 255 -23.64 -5.69 -12.73
C THR A 255 -24.78 -6.71 -12.76
N LEU A 256 -24.47 -8.00 -12.54
CA LEU A 256 -25.47 -9.08 -12.48
C LEU A 256 -26.47 -8.88 -11.34
N GLN A 257 -25.99 -8.47 -10.15
CA GLN A 257 -26.86 -8.15 -9.00
C GLN A 257 -27.77 -6.96 -9.29
N ARG A 258 -27.26 -5.89 -9.94
CA ARG A 258 -28.07 -4.73 -10.32
C ARG A 258 -29.17 -5.10 -11.32
N GLU A 259 -28.86 -5.93 -12.32
CA GLU A 259 -29.85 -6.43 -13.27
C GLU A 259 -30.92 -7.29 -12.58
N ALA A 260 -30.52 -8.19 -11.68
CA ALA A 260 -31.45 -9.01 -10.89
C ALA A 260 -32.38 -8.15 -10.00
N ILE A 261 -31.83 -7.13 -9.31
CA ILE A 261 -32.59 -6.18 -8.50
C ILE A 261 -33.62 -5.44 -9.34
N VAL A 262 -33.26 -4.95 -10.54
CA VAL A 262 -34.19 -4.24 -11.44
C VAL A 262 -35.31 -5.17 -11.94
N GLN A 263 -35.01 -6.44 -12.21
CA GLN A 263 -36.04 -7.42 -12.60
C GLN A 263 -37.00 -7.74 -11.44
N GLU A 264 -36.50 -7.87 -10.21
CA GLU A 264 -37.34 -8.13 -9.05
C GLU A 264 -38.16 -6.89 -8.64
N GLU A 265 -37.62 -5.68 -8.77
CA GLU A 265 -38.39 -4.43 -8.63
C GLU A 265 -39.60 -4.40 -9.57
N GLN A 266 -39.41 -4.77 -10.84
CA GLN A 266 -40.49 -4.81 -11.83
C GLN A 266 -41.52 -5.90 -11.50
N ARG A 267 -41.08 -7.06 -11.01
CA ARG A 267 -41.96 -8.14 -10.55
C ARG A 267 -42.79 -7.73 -9.34
N LEU A 268 -42.16 -7.21 -8.29
CA LEU A 268 -42.87 -6.78 -7.08
C LEU A 268 -43.84 -5.63 -7.36
N ALA A 269 -43.48 -4.68 -8.24
CA ALA A 269 -44.40 -3.64 -8.69
C ALA A 269 -45.65 -4.21 -9.40
N ALA A 270 -45.47 -5.22 -10.27
CA ALA A 270 -46.57 -5.87 -10.97
C ALA A 270 -47.44 -6.74 -10.03
N GLU A 271 -46.82 -7.53 -9.15
CA GLU A 271 -47.53 -8.34 -8.15
C GLU A 271 -48.32 -7.46 -7.17
N ARG A 272 -47.75 -6.32 -6.73
CA ARG A 272 -48.42 -5.34 -5.88
C ARG A 272 -49.62 -4.69 -6.58
N ALA A 273 -49.46 -4.29 -7.85
CA ALA A 273 -50.57 -3.74 -8.64
C ALA A 273 -51.71 -4.76 -8.83
N ALA A 274 -51.37 -6.03 -9.03
CA ALA A 274 -52.37 -7.11 -9.10
C ALA A 274 -53.06 -7.38 -7.75
N LEU A 275 -52.32 -7.29 -6.64
CA LEU A 275 -52.89 -7.46 -5.29
C LEU A 275 -53.86 -6.34 -4.93
N GLU A 276 -53.53 -5.08 -5.24
CA GLU A 276 -54.43 -3.94 -5.02
C GLU A 276 -55.69 -4.02 -5.90
N ALA A 277 -55.56 -4.49 -7.15
CA ALA A 277 -56.72 -4.78 -8.00
C ALA A 277 -57.61 -5.90 -7.42
N GLU A 278 -57.01 -6.93 -6.81
CA GLU A 278 -57.75 -8.02 -6.16
C GLU A 278 -58.46 -7.57 -4.88
N LYS A 279 -57.78 -6.80 -4.02
CA LYS A 279 -58.37 -6.13 -2.85
C LYS A 279 -59.58 -5.28 -3.26
N ALA A 280 -59.47 -4.52 -4.35
CA ALA A 280 -60.58 -3.73 -4.88
C ALA A 280 -61.76 -4.59 -5.38
N ARG A 281 -61.50 -5.73 -6.05
CA ARG A 281 -62.55 -6.67 -6.48
C ARG A 281 -63.28 -7.31 -5.30
N ILE A 282 -62.55 -7.76 -4.27
CA ILE A 282 -63.11 -8.34 -3.05
C ILE A 282 -63.98 -7.31 -2.32
N ALA A 283 -63.52 -6.06 -2.19
CA ALA A 283 -64.30 -4.99 -1.57
C ALA A 283 -65.60 -4.67 -2.34
N GLN A 284 -65.58 -4.72 -3.68
CA GLN A 284 -66.80 -4.56 -4.49
C GLN A 284 -67.78 -5.74 -4.32
N GLN A 285 -67.29 -6.98 -4.23
CA GLN A 285 -68.13 -8.15 -3.96
C GLN A 285 -68.78 -8.08 -2.57
N GLU A 286 -68.03 -7.65 -1.56
CA GLU A 286 -68.54 -7.46 -0.19
C GLU A 286 -69.65 -6.39 -0.14
N GLN A 287 -69.47 -5.26 -0.81
CA GLN A 287 -70.49 -4.23 -0.94
C GLN A 287 -71.75 -4.73 -1.68
N ALA A 288 -71.57 -5.50 -2.75
CA ALA A 288 -72.69 -6.06 -3.52
C ALA A 288 -73.51 -7.08 -2.70
N MET A 289 -72.84 -7.97 -1.93
CA MET A 289 -73.53 -8.92 -1.05
C MET A 289 -74.26 -8.21 0.10
N GLY A 290 -73.67 -7.18 0.70
CA GLY A 290 -74.35 -6.37 1.73
C GLY A 290 -75.63 -5.69 1.21
N GLN A 291 -75.63 -5.21 -0.04
CA GLN A 291 -76.83 -4.65 -0.67
C GLN A 291 -77.89 -5.72 -0.99
N GLN A 292 -77.49 -6.93 -1.38
CA GLN A 292 -78.42 -8.05 -1.62
C GLN A 292 -79.08 -8.57 -0.34
N GLN A 293 -78.34 -8.64 0.78
CA GLN A 293 -78.91 -9.00 2.09
C GLN A 293 -79.88 -7.92 2.60
N ALA A 294 -79.56 -6.63 2.43
CA ALA A 294 -80.47 -5.54 2.79
C ALA A 294 -81.77 -5.49 1.96
N GLY A 295 -81.75 -6.01 0.73
CA GLY A 295 -82.90 -6.05 -0.17
C GLY A 295 -83.97 -7.10 0.16
N GLN A 296 -83.69 -8.07 1.04
CA GLN A 296 -84.65 -9.14 1.39
C GLN A 296 -85.51 -8.83 2.63
N THR A 297 -85.18 -7.80 3.41
CA THR A 297 -85.97 -7.37 4.58
C THR A 297 -87.01 -6.30 4.22
N GLY A 298 -87.96 -6.66 3.35
CA GLY A 298 -89.15 -5.87 3.03
C GLY A 298 -90.45 -6.60 3.37
N PRO A 299 -91.32 -6.09 4.27
CA PRO A 299 -92.48 -6.84 4.74
C PRO A 299 -93.72 -6.65 3.85
N GLN A 300 -94.17 -7.71 3.16
CA GLN A 300 -95.51 -7.79 2.57
C GLN A 300 -95.96 -9.25 2.40
N GLY A 301 -97.25 -9.53 2.64
CA GLY A 301 -97.86 -10.77 2.12
C GLY A 301 -98.76 -11.59 3.05
N THR A 302 -99.53 -11.01 3.97
CA THR A 302 -100.60 -11.77 4.63
C THR A 302 -101.71 -12.11 3.62
N GLN A 303 -101.76 -13.34 3.11
CA GLN A 303 -102.95 -13.88 2.45
C GLN A 303 -103.31 -15.25 3.04
N ALA A 304 -104.52 -15.32 3.58
CA ALA A 304 -105.07 -16.52 4.19
C ALA A 304 -105.59 -17.49 3.12
N ALA A 305 -105.40 -18.79 3.35
CA ALA A 305 -105.94 -19.83 2.49
C ALA A 305 -107.43 -20.10 2.78
N THR A 306 -108.20 -20.44 1.75
CA THR A 306 -109.55 -21.01 1.87
C THR A 306 -109.65 -22.39 1.21
N ALA A 307 -109.72 -23.41 2.06
CA ALA A 307 -110.53 -24.64 1.97
C ALA A 307 -110.54 -25.56 0.72
N GLY A 308 -110.49 -26.89 0.99
CA GLY A 308 -110.89 -27.99 0.09
C GLY A 308 -109.75 -28.99 -0.18
N SER A 309 -109.60 -30.08 0.58
CA SER A 309 -110.26 -31.40 0.37
C SER A 309 -109.89 -32.04 -0.99
N ALA A 310 -109.32 -33.27 -1.09
CA ALA A 310 -109.46 -34.43 -0.21
C ALA A 310 -108.21 -35.34 -0.15
N ALA A 311 -108.14 -36.18 0.89
CA ALA A 311 -107.25 -37.36 1.04
C ALA A 311 -107.99 -38.64 0.55
N PRO A 312 -107.52 -39.91 0.75
CA PRO A 312 -106.27 -40.43 1.34
C PRO A 312 -105.54 -41.45 0.39
N GLN A 313 -104.38 -42.05 0.71
CA GLN A 313 -104.19 -43.19 1.62
C GLN A 313 -102.72 -43.42 2.06
N THR A 314 -102.57 -43.75 3.34
CA THR A 314 -101.45 -44.33 4.12
C THR A 314 -102.12 -45.01 5.34
N PRO A 315 -101.42 -45.60 6.35
CA PRO A 315 -100.03 -46.04 6.47
C PRO A 315 -100.04 -47.60 6.37
N PRO A 316 -99.61 -48.50 7.30
CA PRO A 316 -98.66 -48.50 8.44
C PRO A 316 -97.42 -49.42 8.13
N GLU A 317 -96.56 -49.90 9.04
CA GLU A 317 -96.46 -49.80 10.51
C GLU A 317 -94.99 -49.88 10.98
N GLY A 318 -94.64 -49.27 12.13
CA GLY A 318 -93.33 -49.47 12.79
C GLY A 318 -92.56 -48.22 13.23
N ALA A 319 -93.09 -47.48 14.21
CA ALA A 319 -92.37 -46.43 14.96
C ALA A 319 -92.01 -46.96 16.39
N PRO A 320 -91.36 -46.23 17.32
CA PRO A 320 -90.89 -44.83 17.27
C PRO A 320 -89.49 -44.54 17.90
N ALA A 321 -89.17 -43.23 18.02
CA ALA A 321 -88.38 -42.56 19.07
C ALA A 321 -86.95 -42.01 18.77
N SER A 322 -86.91 -40.70 18.48
CA SER A 322 -86.09 -39.65 19.14
C SER A 322 -84.62 -39.90 19.53
N THR A 323 -83.67 -39.13 18.96
CA THR A 323 -82.95 -38.07 19.72
C THR A 323 -82.06 -37.14 18.85
N ALA A 324 -81.80 -35.95 19.41
CA ALA A 324 -81.09 -34.76 18.94
C ALA A 324 -79.75 -34.88 18.15
N ALA A 325 -79.62 -34.05 17.10
CA ALA A 325 -78.44 -33.27 16.67
C ALA A 325 -78.82 -32.49 15.38
N ALA A 326 -78.35 -31.27 15.05
CA ALA A 326 -77.53 -30.31 15.77
C ALA A 326 -77.96 -28.88 15.38
N GLY A 327 -77.73 -27.90 16.25
CA GLY A 327 -77.76 -26.49 15.84
C GLY A 327 -76.45 -26.13 15.16
N GLN A 328 -76.48 -25.81 13.87
CA GLN A 328 -75.37 -25.16 13.17
C GLN A 328 -75.88 -23.93 12.44
N ALA A 329 -75.36 -22.77 12.83
CA ALA A 329 -75.44 -21.56 12.03
C ALA A 329 -74.50 -21.74 10.83
N GLY A 330 -75.05 -22.22 9.72
CA GLY A 330 -74.32 -22.32 8.45
C GLY A 330 -74.26 -20.95 7.78
N ALA A 331 -73.06 -20.39 7.67
CA ALA A 331 -72.80 -19.29 6.75
C ALA A 331 -73.13 -19.72 5.31
N SER A 332 -73.57 -18.77 4.47
CA SER A 332 -73.90 -19.09 3.07
C SER A 332 -72.63 -19.47 2.30
N PRO A 333 -72.72 -20.33 1.25
CA PRO A 333 -71.54 -20.74 0.46
C PRO A 333 -70.72 -19.57 -0.11
N SER A 334 -71.36 -18.42 -0.35
CA SER A 334 -70.74 -17.17 -0.82
C SER A 334 -69.94 -16.42 0.26
N GLU A 335 -70.26 -16.60 1.54
CA GLU A 335 -69.55 -15.96 2.67
C GLU A 335 -68.24 -16.70 2.98
N GLN A 336 -68.24 -18.03 2.85
CA GLN A 336 -67.04 -18.86 3.01
C GLN A 336 -65.99 -18.56 1.93
N THR A 337 -66.39 -18.45 0.66
CA THR A 337 -65.47 -18.14 -0.45
C THR A 337 -64.85 -16.75 -0.34
N LEU A 338 -65.57 -15.76 0.21
CA LEU A 338 -65.01 -14.42 0.43
C LEU A 338 -63.96 -14.43 1.56
N ALA A 339 -64.18 -15.23 2.61
CA ALA A 339 -63.22 -15.40 3.70
C ALA A 339 -61.92 -16.05 3.21
N GLU A 340 -62.01 -17.11 2.40
CA GLU A 340 -60.85 -17.75 1.75
C GLU A 340 -60.07 -16.79 0.86
N GLN A 341 -60.76 -15.97 0.04
CA GLN A 341 -60.11 -14.95 -0.80
C GLN A 341 -59.39 -13.87 0.03
N LYS A 342 -60.01 -13.42 1.14
CA LYS A 342 -59.37 -12.45 2.06
C LYS A 342 -58.12 -13.04 2.72
N GLN A 343 -58.16 -14.30 3.13
CA GLN A 343 -56.98 -14.98 3.68
C GLN A 343 -55.86 -15.12 2.63
N ALA A 344 -56.20 -15.55 1.40
CA ALA A 344 -55.23 -15.66 0.31
C ALA A 344 -54.60 -14.31 -0.08
N VAL A 345 -55.32 -13.19 0.09
CA VAL A 345 -54.76 -11.84 -0.07
C VAL A 345 -53.80 -11.48 1.06
N GLN A 346 -54.12 -11.79 2.32
CA GLN A 346 -53.23 -11.57 3.46
C GLN A 346 -51.92 -12.38 3.36
N GLU A 347 -52.00 -13.64 2.92
CA GLU A 347 -50.82 -14.49 2.69
C GLU A 347 -49.91 -13.93 1.58
N LYS A 348 -50.51 -13.42 0.48
CA LYS A 348 -49.76 -12.73 -0.58
C LYS A 348 -49.13 -11.41 -0.11
N GLU A 349 -49.83 -10.64 0.71
CA GLU A 349 -49.33 -9.39 1.29
C GLU A 349 -48.12 -9.63 2.21
N ALA A 350 -48.19 -10.66 3.06
CA ALA A 350 -47.06 -11.07 3.90
C ALA A 350 -45.86 -11.57 3.08
N SER A 351 -46.11 -12.35 2.01
CA SER A 351 -45.06 -12.81 1.09
C SER A 351 -44.38 -11.67 0.33
N LEU A 352 -45.15 -10.67 -0.13
CA LEU A 352 -44.61 -9.46 -0.76
C LEU A 352 -43.75 -8.66 0.21
N ALA A 353 -44.20 -8.44 1.44
CA ALA A 353 -43.42 -7.71 2.44
C ALA A 353 -42.07 -8.40 2.75
N GLN A 354 -42.04 -9.74 2.79
CA GLN A 354 -40.78 -10.49 2.95
C GLN A 354 -39.84 -10.31 1.75
N ARG A 355 -40.36 -10.34 0.51
CA ARG A 355 -39.54 -10.11 -0.70
C ARG A 355 -39.06 -8.66 -0.80
N GLU A 356 -39.87 -7.67 -0.42
CA GLU A 356 -39.46 -6.26 -0.35
C GLU A 356 -38.32 -6.07 0.66
N GLN A 357 -38.36 -6.75 1.81
CA GLN A 357 -37.28 -6.72 2.80
C GLN A 357 -35.98 -7.37 2.29
N GLU A 358 -36.08 -8.51 1.61
CA GLU A 358 -34.91 -9.16 0.99
C GLU A 358 -34.33 -8.33 -0.16
N LEU A 359 -35.18 -7.72 -1.01
CA LEU A 359 -34.74 -6.79 -2.05
C LEU A 359 -34.02 -5.56 -1.46
N ALA A 360 -34.49 -5.02 -0.34
CA ALA A 360 -33.81 -3.93 0.36
C ALA A 360 -32.42 -4.35 0.85
N ARG A 361 -32.28 -5.56 1.39
CA ARG A 361 -30.99 -6.15 1.79
C ARG A 361 -30.05 -6.39 0.61
N GLN A 362 -30.57 -6.83 -0.54
CA GLN A 362 -29.79 -7.00 -1.77
C GLN A 362 -29.26 -5.66 -2.29
N LYS A 363 -30.07 -4.59 -2.23
CA LYS A 363 -29.63 -3.22 -2.56
C LYS A 363 -28.54 -2.71 -1.62
N GLU A 364 -28.65 -2.96 -0.32
CA GLU A 364 -27.60 -2.62 0.65
C GLU A 364 -26.29 -3.39 0.36
N THR A 365 -26.41 -4.68 0.03
CA THR A 365 -25.27 -5.53 -0.36
C THR A 365 -24.59 -5.03 -1.64
N LEU A 366 -25.37 -4.67 -2.67
CA LEU A 366 -24.86 -4.07 -3.90
C LEU A 366 -24.14 -2.73 -3.62
N ALA A 367 -24.74 -1.85 -2.81
CA ALA A 367 -24.12 -0.56 -2.46
C ALA A 367 -22.81 -0.73 -1.67
N ALA A 368 -22.72 -1.74 -0.80
CA ALA A 368 -21.49 -2.10 -0.10
C ALA A 368 -20.41 -2.61 -1.09
N LEU A 369 -20.80 -3.48 -2.03
CA LEU A 369 -19.92 -4.01 -3.07
C LEU A 369 -19.39 -2.91 -4.02
N GLU A 370 -20.26 -2.01 -4.48
CA GLU A 370 -19.87 -0.87 -5.31
C GLU A 370 -18.89 0.08 -4.58
N LYS A 371 -19.10 0.29 -3.28
CA LYS A 371 -18.18 1.06 -2.44
C LYS A 371 -16.84 0.38 -2.24
N GLU A 372 -16.80 -0.94 -2.03
CA GLU A 372 -15.56 -1.72 -1.94
C GLU A 372 -14.76 -1.64 -3.25
N VAL A 373 -15.45 -1.79 -4.39
CA VAL A 373 -14.85 -1.63 -5.73
C VAL A 373 -14.18 -0.27 -5.89
N GLU A 374 -14.83 0.81 -5.48
CA GLU A 374 -14.26 2.16 -5.61
C GLU A 374 -13.09 2.39 -4.65
N GLN A 375 -13.15 1.85 -3.42
CA GLN A 375 -12.03 1.87 -2.48
C GLN A 375 -10.80 1.12 -3.03
N LYS A 376 -11.00 -0.11 -3.56
CA LYS A 376 -9.91 -0.90 -4.15
C LYS A 376 -9.31 -0.26 -5.42
N LYS A 377 -10.09 0.49 -6.21
CA LYS A 377 -9.54 1.26 -7.35
C LYS A 377 -8.61 2.38 -6.91
N GLU A 378 -8.98 3.16 -5.90
CA GLU A 378 -8.11 4.23 -5.39
C GLU A 378 -6.86 3.66 -4.69
N GLU A 379 -6.99 2.51 -4.02
CA GLU A 379 -5.86 1.73 -3.49
C GLU A 379 -4.88 1.31 -4.60
N VAL A 380 -5.36 0.61 -5.63
CA VAL A 380 -4.58 0.21 -6.82
C VAL A 380 -3.90 1.39 -7.51
N LYS A 381 -4.60 2.53 -7.61
CA LYS A 381 -4.10 3.76 -8.22
C LYS A 381 -2.95 4.39 -7.44
N GLU A 382 -2.99 4.37 -6.10
CA GLU A 382 -1.87 4.84 -5.29
C GLU A 382 -0.73 3.82 -5.24
N ASP A 383 -1.02 2.51 -5.17
CA ASP A 383 -0.02 1.44 -5.30
C ASP A 383 0.79 1.59 -6.60
N ARG A 384 0.11 1.76 -7.75
CA ARG A 384 0.75 2.03 -9.05
C ARG A 384 1.63 3.28 -9.04
N ARG A 385 1.20 4.36 -8.36
CA ARG A 385 1.99 5.59 -8.25
C ARG A 385 3.23 5.39 -7.39
N GLU A 386 3.12 4.68 -6.26
CA GLU A 386 4.27 4.36 -5.43
C GLU A 386 5.27 3.47 -6.16
N ILE A 387 4.81 2.39 -6.79
CA ILE A 387 5.64 1.48 -7.58
C ILE A 387 6.39 2.26 -8.67
N ALA A 388 5.72 3.16 -9.38
CA ALA A 388 6.36 3.99 -10.41
C ALA A 388 7.43 4.95 -9.84
N ARG A 389 7.16 5.60 -8.69
CA ARG A 389 8.19 6.40 -7.98
C ARG A 389 9.37 5.52 -7.57
N ASP A 390 9.10 4.33 -7.06
CA ASP A 390 10.12 3.44 -6.51
C ASP A 390 10.99 2.82 -7.61
N GLN A 391 10.40 2.48 -8.77
CA GLN A 391 11.10 2.06 -9.97
C GLN A 391 11.99 3.18 -10.54
N GLN A 392 11.54 4.44 -10.54
CA GLN A 392 12.36 5.58 -10.97
C GLN A 392 13.61 5.78 -10.09
N VAL A 393 13.50 5.53 -8.78
CA VAL A 393 14.64 5.54 -7.86
C VAL A 393 15.62 4.41 -8.18
N LEU A 394 15.14 3.21 -8.50
CA LEU A 394 16.01 2.09 -8.91
C LEU A 394 16.78 2.40 -10.19
N ILE A 395 16.11 2.94 -11.22
CA ILE A 395 16.75 3.35 -12.47
C ILE A 395 17.86 4.38 -12.20
N GLN A 396 17.60 5.39 -11.37
CA GLN A 396 18.60 6.40 -10.99
C GLN A 396 19.78 5.78 -10.22
N GLN A 397 19.53 4.81 -9.34
CA GLN A 397 20.58 4.10 -8.61
C GLN A 397 21.41 3.20 -9.53
N GLU A 398 20.80 2.53 -10.50
CA GLU A 398 21.51 1.73 -11.52
C GLU A 398 22.34 2.62 -12.44
N GLU A 399 21.81 3.77 -12.86
CA GLU A 399 22.55 4.77 -13.64
C GLU A 399 23.73 5.34 -12.87
N ALA A 400 23.57 5.67 -11.59
CA ALA A 400 24.67 6.11 -10.73
C ALA A 400 25.71 5.01 -10.42
N LYS A 401 25.34 3.73 -10.53
CA LYS A 401 26.25 2.58 -10.38
C LYS A 401 26.98 2.21 -11.67
N LYS A 402 26.56 2.68 -12.84
CA LYS A 402 27.30 2.47 -14.09
C LYS A 402 28.66 3.17 -13.95
N PRO A 403 29.79 2.44 -14.00
CA PRO A 403 31.09 3.07 -13.92
C PRO A 403 31.23 4.04 -15.08
N SER A 404 31.54 5.30 -14.79
CA SER A 404 31.89 6.23 -15.85
C SER A 404 33.11 5.66 -16.60
N PRO A 405 33.09 5.64 -17.95
CA PRO A 405 34.09 4.93 -18.73
C PRO A 405 35.51 5.33 -18.31
N THR A 406 36.29 4.38 -17.79
CA THR A 406 37.68 4.63 -17.41
C THR A 406 38.54 4.61 -18.67
N GLY A 407 38.52 5.71 -19.39
CA GLY A 407 39.32 5.95 -20.59
C GLY A 407 40.53 6.85 -20.33
N ILE A 408 41.47 6.85 -21.27
CA ILE A 408 42.57 7.82 -21.29
C ILE A 408 42.03 9.14 -21.86
N LEU A 409 42.25 10.24 -21.13
CA LEU A 409 41.90 11.58 -21.60
C LEU A 409 42.86 12.04 -22.69
N GLY A 410 42.35 12.23 -23.90
CA GLY A 410 43.05 12.77 -25.06
C GLY A 410 42.52 14.13 -25.49
N PHE A 411 43.25 14.81 -26.38
CA PHE A 411 42.85 16.10 -26.93
C PHE A 411 42.97 16.09 -28.47
N GLN A 412 41.92 16.56 -29.16
CA GLN A 412 41.85 16.60 -30.61
C GLN A 412 41.77 18.07 -31.09
N LEU A 413 42.81 18.52 -31.80
CA LEU A 413 42.76 19.76 -32.59
C LEU A 413 41.82 19.58 -33.79
N LEU A 414 41.00 20.59 -34.08
CA LEU A 414 39.99 20.52 -35.14
C LEU A 414 40.42 21.18 -36.46
N GLN A 415 41.48 21.98 -36.44
CA GLN A 415 42.01 22.67 -37.62
C GLN A 415 43.54 22.71 -37.56
N GLN A 416 44.19 22.61 -38.71
CA GLN A 416 45.66 22.49 -38.79
C GLN A 416 46.42 23.72 -38.26
N ASN A 417 45.85 24.91 -38.41
CA ASN A 417 46.48 26.20 -38.04
C ASN A 417 45.78 26.90 -36.86
N SER A 418 45.02 26.14 -36.05
CA SER A 418 44.32 26.68 -34.87
C SER A 418 44.69 25.89 -33.63
N PRO A 419 44.88 26.53 -32.46
CA PRO A 419 45.05 25.81 -31.20
C PRO A 419 43.73 25.24 -30.65
N LEU A 420 42.60 25.46 -31.35
CA LEU A 420 41.28 25.09 -30.85
C LEU A 420 40.95 23.61 -31.10
N GLY A 421 40.43 22.98 -30.06
CA GLY A 421 40.14 21.55 -30.05
C GLY A 421 39.05 21.15 -29.05
N ARG A 422 38.93 19.84 -28.85
CA ARG A 422 38.02 19.18 -27.90
C ARG A 422 38.74 18.08 -27.13
N PHE A 423 38.26 17.74 -25.94
CA PHE A 423 38.68 16.53 -25.25
C PHE A 423 38.00 15.31 -25.88
N LEU A 424 38.73 14.19 -25.88
CA LEU A 424 38.24 12.85 -26.20
C LEU A 424 38.53 11.95 -25.00
N LEU A 425 37.60 11.07 -24.67
CA LEU A 425 37.83 9.96 -23.77
C LEU A 425 38.11 8.74 -24.66
N LEU A 426 39.31 8.19 -24.57
CA LEU A 426 39.79 7.11 -25.44
C LEU A 426 39.82 5.78 -24.68
N GLN A 427 39.57 4.67 -25.36
CA GLN A 427 39.75 3.35 -24.75
C GLN A 427 41.23 3.11 -24.44
N GLN A 428 41.52 2.62 -23.23
CA GLN A 428 42.89 2.41 -22.77
C GLN A 428 43.67 1.41 -23.64
N ASP A 429 43.01 0.36 -24.13
CA ASP A 429 43.62 -0.69 -24.96
C ASP A 429 43.59 -0.38 -26.48
N ASP A 430 42.76 0.57 -26.92
CA ASP A 430 42.73 1.05 -28.30
C ASP A 430 42.48 2.58 -28.35
N PRO A 431 43.53 3.40 -28.51
CA PRO A 431 43.40 4.86 -28.56
C PRO A 431 42.70 5.37 -29.84
N ARG A 432 42.30 4.49 -30.77
CA ARG A 432 41.43 4.86 -31.91
C ARG A 432 39.94 4.79 -31.57
N THR A 433 39.57 4.06 -30.52
CA THR A 433 38.20 3.95 -30.05
C THR A 433 37.86 5.09 -29.11
N ILE A 434 36.93 5.95 -29.53
CA ILE A 434 36.45 7.12 -28.78
C ILE A 434 35.25 6.68 -27.93
N LEU A 435 35.42 6.68 -26.61
CA LEU A 435 34.37 6.40 -25.61
C LEU A 435 33.49 7.63 -25.33
N GLY A 436 34.00 8.83 -25.57
CA GLY A 436 33.28 10.09 -25.37
C GLY A 436 34.04 11.30 -25.91
N SER A 437 33.39 12.46 -25.99
CA SER A 437 34.03 13.73 -26.37
C SER A 437 33.38 14.92 -25.67
N SER A 438 34.15 15.96 -25.35
CA SER A 438 33.59 17.17 -24.74
C SER A 438 32.57 17.85 -25.64
N THR A 439 31.52 18.40 -25.01
CA THR A 439 30.52 19.26 -25.69
C THR A 439 31.15 20.54 -26.22
N LEU A 440 32.18 21.05 -25.54
CA LEU A 440 33.03 22.14 -26.01
C LEU A 440 34.00 21.67 -27.10
N ASN A 441 34.03 22.42 -28.20
CA ASN A 441 34.90 22.20 -29.36
C ASN A 441 35.81 23.41 -29.69
N THR A 442 35.86 24.39 -28.80
CA THR A 442 36.64 25.63 -28.93
C THR A 442 37.61 25.80 -27.75
N ILE A 443 38.16 24.70 -27.23
CA ILE A 443 39.10 24.70 -26.11
C ILE A 443 40.51 24.98 -26.64
N ASN A 444 41.27 25.86 -26.00
CA ASN A 444 42.65 26.20 -26.38
C ASN A 444 43.63 25.11 -25.90
N GLY A 445 44.06 24.24 -26.82
CA GLY A 445 44.98 23.13 -26.54
C GLY A 445 46.41 23.51 -26.20
N ARG A 446 46.79 24.80 -26.24
CA ARG A 446 48.14 25.26 -25.85
C ARG A 446 48.36 25.24 -24.33
N THR A 447 47.29 25.18 -23.55
CA THR A 447 47.36 25.29 -22.09
C THR A 447 46.14 24.61 -21.46
N ILE A 448 46.41 23.55 -20.71
CA ILE A 448 45.39 22.75 -20.03
C ILE A 448 45.97 22.38 -18.67
N LEU A 449 45.18 22.54 -17.61
CA LEU A 449 45.56 22.15 -16.27
C LEU A 449 44.61 21.05 -15.79
N TYR A 450 45.20 19.91 -15.41
CA TYR A 450 44.46 18.75 -14.93
C TYR A 450 44.55 18.67 -13.41
N GLU A 451 43.39 18.63 -12.75
CA GLU A 451 43.24 18.23 -11.35
C GLU A 451 42.39 16.95 -11.30
N GLU A 452 42.36 16.29 -10.14
CA GLU A 452 41.87 14.92 -9.92
C GLU A 452 40.52 14.59 -10.60
N ASN A 453 39.55 15.51 -10.60
CA ASN A 453 38.26 15.38 -11.30
C ASN A 453 37.90 16.59 -12.19
N VAL A 454 38.80 17.57 -12.35
CA VAL A 454 38.49 18.87 -12.99
C VAL A 454 39.61 19.30 -13.92
N ILE A 455 39.24 19.72 -15.13
CA ILE A 455 40.13 20.35 -16.09
C ILE A 455 39.86 21.85 -16.09
N TYR A 456 40.90 22.66 -15.94
CA TYR A 456 40.84 24.10 -16.16
C TYR A 456 41.44 24.43 -17.53
N ALA A 457 40.69 25.20 -18.32
CA ALA A 457 41.11 25.59 -19.67
C ALA A 457 40.62 26.99 -20.04
N ILE A 458 41.15 27.51 -21.14
CA ILE A 458 40.61 28.68 -21.85
C ILE A 458 39.77 28.15 -23.03
N ALA A 459 38.54 28.62 -23.18
CA ALA A 459 37.65 28.18 -24.26
C ALA A 459 36.84 29.32 -24.87
N GLY A 460 36.40 29.14 -26.11
CA GLY A 460 35.57 30.09 -26.86
C GLY A 460 36.30 30.76 -28.04
N MET A 461 35.59 31.64 -28.74
CA MET A 461 36.10 32.38 -29.90
C MET A 461 35.53 33.79 -29.91
N ALA A 462 36.36 34.79 -30.25
CA ALA A 462 35.94 36.17 -30.45
C ALA A 462 35.30 36.38 -31.84
N GLN A 463 34.23 35.63 -32.14
CA GLN A 463 33.47 35.70 -33.39
C GLN A 463 31.96 35.67 -33.10
N GLY A 464 31.19 36.49 -33.83
CA GLY A 464 29.76 36.61 -33.61
C GLY A 464 29.43 37.12 -32.20
N THR A 465 28.57 36.40 -31.48
CA THR A 465 28.26 36.62 -30.05
C THR A 465 29.20 35.87 -29.11
N GLY A 466 30.22 35.19 -29.63
CA GLY A 466 31.17 34.41 -28.85
C GLY A 466 32.12 35.27 -28.01
N ALA A 467 32.46 34.77 -26.83
CA ALA A 467 33.48 35.32 -25.94
C ALA A 467 34.51 34.23 -25.61
N ILE A 468 35.70 34.64 -25.17
CA ILE A 468 36.76 33.73 -24.72
C ILE A 468 36.84 33.82 -23.21
N ARG A 469 36.65 32.70 -22.51
CA ARG A 469 36.51 32.63 -21.04
C ARG A 469 37.42 31.54 -20.46
N LEU A 470 37.67 31.61 -19.15
CA LEU A 470 38.08 30.43 -18.40
C LEU A 470 36.89 29.49 -18.25
N VAL A 471 37.13 28.18 -18.24
CA VAL A 471 36.11 27.14 -18.01
C VAL A 471 36.65 26.06 -17.08
N ARG A 472 35.75 25.45 -16.29
CA ARG A 472 35.98 24.16 -15.62
C ARG A 472 35.22 23.08 -16.39
N ILE A 473 35.86 21.96 -16.62
CA ILE A 473 35.30 20.80 -17.31
C ILE A 473 35.47 19.57 -16.40
N ASN A 474 34.44 18.74 -16.29
CA ASN A 474 34.52 17.49 -15.55
C ASN A 474 35.45 16.53 -16.31
N ALA A 475 36.51 16.03 -15.65
CA ALA A 475 37.52 15.20 -16.31
C ALA A 475 37.00 13.84 -16.78
N THR A 476 35.84 13.40 -16.25
CA THR A 476 35.22 12.11 -16.51
C THR A 476 34.06 12.21 -17.51
N THR A 477 33.13 13.16 -17.33
CA THR A 477 31.98 13.34 -18.27
C THR A 477 32.32 14.20 -19.48
N LEU A 478 33.41 14.96 -19.42
CA LEU A 478 33.84 15.95 -20.41
C LEU A 478 32.86 17.13 -20.62
N GLU A 479 31.93 17.33 -19.69
CA GLU A 479 30.97 18.42 -19.70
C GLU A 479 31.52 19.66 -18.96
N MET A 480 31.11 20.86 -19.40
CA MET A 480 31.43 22.10 -18.70
C MET A 480 30.71 22.13 -17.34
N ILE A 481 31.47 22.31 -16.27
CA ILE A 481 30.96 22.54 -14.91
C ILE A 481 30.53 24.02 -14.78
N ASP A 482 31.40 24.95 -15.17
CA ASP A 482 31.11 26.39 -15.22
C ASP A 482 32.09 27.16 -16.12
N GLN A 483 31.83 28.47 -16.24
CA GLN A 483 32.64 29.44 -16.98
C GLN A 483 32.82 30.74 -16.18
N GLY A 484 34.00 31.36 -16.34
CA GLY A 484 34.32 32.65 -15.74
C GLY A 484 33.57 33.82 -16.40
N LYS A 485 33.48 34.94 -15.68
CA LYS A 485 32.75 36.17 -16.12
C LYS A 485 33.62 37.21 -16.81
N ASP A 486 34.94 37.03 -16.81
CA ASP A 486 35.93 37.97 -17.35
C ASP A 486 36.39 37.54 -18.74
N ASP A 487 36.62 38.50 -19.63
CA ASP A 487 37.04 38.20 -21.02
C ASP A 487 38.54 37.91 -21.05
N ILE A 488 38.92 36.80 -21.68
CA ILE A 488 40.30 36.31 -21.72
C ILE A 488 40.89 36.54 -23.12
N SER A 489 42.17 36.93 -23.20
CA SER A 489 42.83 37.12 -24.49
C SER A 489 42.99 35.79 -25.23
N ALA A 490 42.72 35.79 -26.54
CA ALA A 490 42.96 34.65 -27.43
C ALA A 490 44.43 34.17 -27.43
N THR A 491 45.36 35.06 -27.08
CA THR A 491 46.80 34.78 -26.98
C THR A 491 47.24 34.34 -25.59
N SER A 492 46.35 34.37 -24.60
CA SER A 492 46.65 33.99 -23.22
C SER A 492 47.05 32.52 -23.14
N LEU A 493 48.00 32.23 -22.24
CA LEU A 493 48.13 30.90 -21.64
C LEU A 493 47.42 30.89 -20.28
N LEU A 494 47.33 29.73 -19.65
CA LEU A 494 46.77 29.54 -18.31
C LEU A 494 47.89 29.01 -17.40
N TRP A 495 48.17 29.74 -16.33
CA TRP A 495 49.19 29.36 -15.34
C TRP A 495 48.53 29.09 -14.00
N LYS A 496 49.09 28.17 -13.20
CA LYS A 496 48.65 27.86 -11.84
C LYS A 496 49.83 27.95 -10.89
N PHE A 497 49.64 28.66 -9.78
CA PHE A 497 50.60 28.72 -8.69
C PHE A 497 49.88 28.52 -7.36
N GLY A 498 50.16 27.39 -6.70
CA GLY A 498 49.38 26.95 -5.54
C GLY A 498 47.94 26.64 -5.94
N LYS A 499 46.99 27.38 -5.36
CA LYS A 499 45.54 27.29 -5.67
C LYS A 499 45.05 28.34 -6.67
N ASP A 500 45.87 29.35 -6.96
CA ASP A 500 45.46 30.49 -7.77
C ASP A 500 45.80 30.26 -9.25
N LEU A 501 44.86 30.62 -10.11
CA LEU A 501 45.00 30.58 -11.57
C LEU A 501 45.35 31.98 -12.09
N TYR A 502 46.10 32.06 -13.18
CA TYR A 502 46.50 33.32 -13.80
C TYR A 502 46.27 33.26 -15.31
N ALA A 503 45.67 34.32 -15.86
CA ALA A 503 45.37 34.45 -17.29
C ALA A 503 45.37 35.92 -17.70
N LEU A 504 45.53 36.19 -19.00
CA LEU A 504 45.51 37.53 -19.56
C LEU A 504 44.06 37.96 -19.82
N VAL A 505 43.59 38.97 -19.08
CA VAL A 505 42.24 39.53 -19.13
C VAL A 505 42.18 40.69 -20.11
N VAL A 506 41.16 40.72 -20.96
CA VAL A 506 40.85 41.83 -21.85
C VAL A 506 39.85 42.76 -21.16
N ALA A 507 40.21 44.03 -21.00
CA ALA A 507 39.31 45.07 -20.53
C ALA A 507 39.57 46.35 -21.32
N GLU A 508 38.53 47.01 -21.81
CA GLU A 508 38.63 48.26 -22.58
C GLU A 508 39.59 48.16 -23.80
N GLY A 509 39.67 46.99 -24.43
CA GLY A 509 40.58 46.71 -25.55
C GLY A 509 42.07 46.57 -25.18
N LYS A 510 42.40 46.58 -23.88
CA LYS A 510 43.75 46.41 -23.34
C LYS A 510 43.90 45.06 -22.64
N THR A 511 45.14 44.56 -22.57
CA THR A 511 45.47 43.28 -21.93
C THR A 511 46.07 43.52 -20.55
N TYR A 512 45.55 42.85 -19.52
CA TYR A 512 46.04 42.89 -18.14
C TYR A 512 46.29 41.47 -17.63
N LEU A 513 47.14 41.30 -16.64
CA LEU A 513 47.23 40.02 -15.93
C LEU A 513 46.11 39.94 -14.90
N GLY A 514 45.34 38.85 -14.90
CA GLY A 514 44.34 38.54 -13.88
C GLY A 514 44.76 37.34 -13.04
N ARG A 515 44.45 37.38 -11.74
CA ARG A 515 44.53 36.25 -10.79
C ARG A 515 43.11 35.81 -10.48
N PHE A 516 42.84 34.51 -10.55
CA PHE A 516 41.55 33.88 -10.35
C PHE A 516 41.64 32.80 -9.28
N ASP A 517 40.52 32.49 -8.63
CA ASP A 517 40.41 31.33 -7.74
C ASP A 517 40.02 30.05 -8.52
N THR A 518 39.90 28.93 -7.79
CA THR A 518 39.43 27.65 -8.33
C THR A 518 37.96 27.64 -8.76
N ASN A 519 37.22 28.74 -8.59
CA ASN A 519 35.85 28.94 -9.06
C ASN A 519 35.78 29.97 -10.21
N LEU A 520 36.93 30.25 -10.85
CA LEU A 520 37.06 31.17 -11.98
C LEU A 520 36.67 32.62 -11.67
N ALA A 521 36.64 33.02 -10.40
CA ALA A 521 36.33 34.39 -9.99
C ALA A 521 37.61 35.23 -9.92
N LEU A 522 37.64 36.37 -10.61
CA LEU A 522 38.77 37.30 -10.60
C LEU A 522 39.01 37.88 -9.20
N GLN A 523 40.17 37.57 -8.63
CA GLN A 523 40.62 37.98 -7.29
C GLN A 523 41.49 39.24 -7.31
N ALA A 524 42.26 39.45 -8.39
CA ALA A 524 43.11 40.61 -8.59
C ALA A 524 43.40 40.83 -10.09
N ARG A 525 43.72 42.06 -10.48
CA ARG A 525 44.12 42.42 -11.85
C ARG A 525 45.28 43.43 -11.81
N SER A 526 46.27 43.25 -12.67
CA SER A 526 47.36 44.23 -12.81
C SER A 526 46.80 45.60 -13.19
N ARG A 527 47.39 46.66 -12.61
CA ARG A 527 47.08 48.05 -13.01
C ARG A 527 47.76 48.44 -14.31
N THR A 528 48.89 47.81 -14.58
CA THR A 528 49.74 48.05 -15.75
C THR A 528 49.35 47.09 -16.88
N GLU A 529 49.27 47.63 -18.09
CA GLU A 529 48.96 46.88 -19.31
C GLU A 529 50.14 45.95 -19.65
N VAL A 530 49.85 44.67 -19.85
CA VAL A 530 50.86 43.63 -20.11
C VAL A 530 50.92 43.28 -21.59
N HIS A 531 52.04 42.73 -22.03
CA HIS A 531 52.21 42.29 -23.41
C HIS A 531 51.15 41.24 -23.80
N PRO A 532 50.53 41.28 -25.00
CA PRO A 532 49.54 40.27 -25.41
C PRO A 532 50.08 38.83 -25.44
N TYR A 533 51.40 38.67 -25.58
CA TYR A 533 52.09 37.37 -25.48
C TYR A 533 52.96 37.26 -24.22
N ALA A 534 52.65 38.02 -23.16
CA ALA A 534 53.38 37.96 -21.91
C ALA A 534 53.38 36.54 -21.33
N THR A 535 54.50 36.14 -20.75
CA THR A 535 54.63 34.91 -19.96
C THR A 535 54.64 35.25 -18.48
N VAL A 536 54.04 34.40 -17.65
CA VAL A 536 54.03 34.55 -16.20
C VAL A 536 54.95 33.51 -15.57
N GLU A 537 55.88 33.97 -14.72
CA GLU A 537 56.73 33.11 -13.91
C GLU A 537 56.74 33.62 -12.47
N ILE A 538 56.82 32.74 -11.47
CA ILE A 538 56.99 33.12 -10.06
C ILE A 538 58.31 32.59 -9.53
N ARG A 539 59.17 33.47 -9.02
CA ARG A 539 60.43 33.14 -8.33
C ARG A 539 60.56 33.96 -7.06
N ASN A 540 61.03 33.34 -5.97
CA ASN A 540 61.32 34.03 -4.70
C ASN A 540 60.18 34.95 -4.22
N GLY A 541 58.94 34.46 -4.27
CA GLY A 541 57.73 35.22 -3.87
C GLY A 541 57.41 36.44 -4.75
N THR A 542 57.98 36.53 -5.95
CA THR A 542 57.78 37.63 -6.91
C THR A 542 57.29 37.07 -8.23
N LEU A 543 56.28 37.69 -8.83
CA LEU A 543 55.78 37.36 -10.16
C LEU A 543 56.51 38.21 -11.20
N LEU A 544 57.10 37.58 -12.20
CA LEU A 544 57.70 38.22 -13.38
C LEU A 544 56.75 38.07 -14.58
N THR A 545 56.52 39.18 -15.27
CA THR A 545 55.79 39.26 -16.53
C THR A 545 56.37 40.40 -17.39
N GLN A 546 55.67 40.83 -18.44
CA GLN A 546 56.12 41.87 -19.37
C GLN A 546 55.07 42.97 -19.51
N GLN A 547 55.52 44.23 -19.50
CA GLN A 547 54.71 45.40 -19.89
C GLN A 547 54.37 45.34 -21.39
N LYS A 548 53.44 46.18 -21.84
CA LYS A 548 52.99 46.28 -23.24
C LYS A 548 54.13 46.40 -24.28
N ASP A 549 55.25 47.03 -23.94
CA ASP A 549 56.42 47.22 -24.79
C ASP A 549 57.44 46.07 -24.74
N GLY A 550 57.20 45.05 -23.91
CA GLY A 550 58.09 43.92 -23.67
C GLY A 550 59.08 44.14 -22.51
N ALA A 551 59.09 45.31 -21.86
CA ALA A 551 59.95 45.55 -20.69
C ALA A 551 59.55 44.65 -19.51
N PRO A 552 60.50 44.19 -18.67
CA PRO A 552 60.19 43.39 -17.48
C PRO A 552 59.22 44.12 -16.52
N LEU A 553 58.28 43.36 -15.96
CA LEU A 553 57.34 43.81 -14.95
C LEU A 553 57.38 42.86 -13.75
N LEU A 554 57.75 43.38 -12.58
CA LEU A 554 57.75 42.63 -11.33
C LEU A 554 56.49 42.98 -10.52
N LEU A 555 55.69 41.96 -10.20
CA LEU A 555 54.45 42.09 -9.46
C LEU A 555 54.49 41.26 -8.16
N VAL A 556 53.70 41.68 -7.18
CA VAL A 556 53.35 40.87 -6.01
C VAL A 556 52.30 39.83 -6.44
N PRO A 557 52.54 38.51 -6.27
CA PRO A 557 51.62 37.47 -6.79
C PRO A 557 50.18 37.58 -6.29
N THR A 558 49.95 38.05 -5.07
CA THR A 558 48.64 38.02 -4.40
C THR A 558 47.69 39.15 -4.80
N ASP A 559 48.21 40.33 -5.18
CA ASP A 559 47.38 41.50 -5.53
C ASP A 559 47.70 42.12 -6.89
N LEU A 560 48.74 41.60 -7.57
CA LEU A 560 49.23 42.07 -8.87
C LEU A 560 49.62 43.55 -8.88
N THR A 561 50.02 44.10 -7.73
CA THR A 561 50.66 45.41 -7.62
C THR A 561 52.14 45.36 -7.99
N GLU A 562 52.67 46.47 -8.50
CA GLU A 562 54.09 46.57 -8.90
C GLU A 562 55.02 46.52 -7.69
N LYS A 563 56.02 45.65 -7.76
CA LYS A 563 57.10 45.57 -6.78
C LYS A 563 58.20 46.56 -7.18
N ARG A 564 58.31 47.64 -6.40
CA ARG A 564 59.36 48.66 -6.52
C ARG A 564 60.66 48.24 -5.83
#